data_AF-A3KBE9-F1
#
_entry.id   AF-A3KBE9-F1
#
_cell.length_a   1.000
_cell.length_b   1.000
_cell.length_c   1.000
_cell.angle_alpha   90.00
_cell.angle_beta   90.00
_cell.angle_gamma   90.00
#
_symmetry.space_group_name_H-M   'P 1'
#
loop_
_entity.id
_entity.type
_entity.pdbx_description
1 polymer ?
#
loop_
_entity_poly.entity_id
_entity_poly.type
_entity_poly.pdbx_seq_one_letter_code
_entity_poly.pdbx_strand_id
1 'polypeptide(L)'
;KRAMEGQHNYLCAGRNDCIVDKIRRKNCPACRLRKCCQAGMVLGGRKFKKFNKVKVLRTLDVVALQQPVALPNDSQALAQRLSFSPHQEIQFIPPLVGILQGIEPEVVYAGYDNTQPETPSALLTSLNQLCVRQLLCVVKWSKSLPGFRNLHIDDQITLIQYS
;
A
#
# COMPACT_ATOMS: atom_id res chain seq x y z
N LYS A 1 -27.21 5.57 -9.84
CA LYS A 1 -26.92 4.11 -9.99
C LYS A 1 -25.55 3.86 -10.61
N ARG A 2 -25.28 4.19 -11.90
CA ARG A 2 -23.92 3.97 -12.50
C ARG A 2 -22.75 4.67 -11.78
N ALA A 3 -22.94 5.91 -11.32
CA ALA A 3 -21.93 6.61 -10.51
C ALA A 3 -21.63 5.95 -9.14
N MET A 4 -22.42 4.95 -8.72
CA MET A 4 -22.23 4.18 -7.48
C MET A 4 -21.33 2.96 -7.71
N GLU A 5 -21.23 2.47 -8.95
CA GLU A 5 -20.62 1.17 -9.26
C GLU A 5 -19.13 1.28 -9.66
N GLY A 6 -18.58 2.50 -9.79
CA GLY A 6 -17.17 2.71 -10.14
C GLY A 6 -16.54 3.90 -9.41
N GLN A 7 -15.22 3.81 -9.16
CA GLN A 7 -14.38 4.93 -8.71
C GLN A 7 -14.18 5.92 -9.87
N HIS A 8 -15.25 6.61 -10.26
CA HIS A 8 -15.18 7.63 -11.31
C HIS A 8 -14.94 9.01 -10.68
N ASN A 9 -13.72 9.52 -10.84
CA ASN A 9 -13.36 10.88 -10.45
C ASN A 9 -13.90 11.88 -11.49
N TYR A 10 -15.15 12.29 -11.33
CA TYR A 10 -15.75 13.29 -12.20
C TYR A 10 -15.21 14.69 -11.87
N LEU A 11 -14.55 15.32 -12.83
CA LEU A 11 -14.10 16.71 -12.75
C LEU A 11 -15.03 17.62 -13.57
N CYS A 12 -15.30 18.81 -13.06
CA CYS A 12 -16.00 19.85 -13.81
C CYS A 12 -14.98 20.66 -14.63
N ALA A 13 -15.25 20.88 -15.91
CA ALA A 13 -14.43 21.74 -16.77
C ALA A 13 -14.60 23.26 -16.50
N GLY A 14 -15.53 23.64 -15.61
CA GLY A 14 -15.84 25.03 -15.25
C GLY A 14 -15.78 25.27 -13.75
N ARG A 15 -16.62 26.17 -13.23
CA ARG A 15 -16.61 26.59 -11.81
C ARG A 15 -17.38 25.68 -10.85
N ASN A 16 -17.62 24.43 -11.25
CA ASN A 16 -18.43 23.46 -10.49
C ASN A 16 -19.89 23.88 -10.24
N ASP A 17 -20.46 24.79 -11.02
CA ASP A 17 -21.81 25.35 -10.87
C ASP A 17 -22.73 25.12 -12.08
N CYS A 18 -22.38 24.19 -12.97
CA CYS A 18 -23.12 23.94 -14.20
C CYS A 18 -24.63 23.71 -13.96
N ILE A 19 -25.45 24.28 -14.85
CA ILE A 19 -26.90 24.08 -14.82
C ILE A 19 -27.21 22.64 -15.28
N VAL A 20 -27.96 21.89 -14.47
CA VAL A 20 -28.31 20.48 -14.71
C VAL A 20 -29.80 20.38 -14.98
N ASP A 21 -30.16 20.30 -16.26
CA ASP A 21 -31.54 20.13 -16.75
C ASP A 21 -31.66 18.88 -17.65
N LYS A 22 -32.83 18.65 -18.25
CA LYS A 22 -33.10 17.45 -19.08
C LYS A 22 -32.12 17.30 -20.25
N ILE A 23 -31.63 18.41 -20.81
CA ILE A 23 -30.80 18.46 -22.00
C ILE A 23 -29.31 18.41 -21.62
N ARG A 24 -28.89 19.24 -20.65
CA ARG A 24 -27.50 19.47 -20.28
C ARG A 24 -26.97 18.54 -19.19
N ARG A 25 -27.81 17.68 -18.60
CA ARG A 25 -27.38 16.70 -17.57
C ARG A 25 -26.30 15.72 -18.00
N LYS A 26 -26.02 15.57 -19.29
CA LYS A 26 -24.93 14.72 -19.80
C LYS A 26 -23.60 15.48 -19.94
N ASN A 27 -23.64 16.81 -19.99
CA ASN A 27 -22.47 17.66 -20.27
C ASN A 27 -21.53 17.75 -19.07
N CYS A 28 -22.05 17.66 -17.83
CA CYS A 28 -21.22 17.73 -16.62
C CYS A 28 -21.66 16.68 -15.59
N PRO A 29 -21.10 15.46 -15.66
CA PRO A 29 -21.34 14.41 -14.67
C PRO A 29 -21.00 14.83 -13.24
N ALA A 30 -19.96 15.65 -13.05
CA ALA A 30 -19.51 16.16 -11.75
C ALA A 30 -20.59 17.01 -11.05
N CYS A 31 -21.08 18.05 -11.73
CA CYS A 31 -22.12 18.94 -11.19
C CYS A 31 -23.45 18.21 -11.01
N ARG A 32 -23.77 17.26 -11.91
CA ARG A 32 -24.95 16.41 -11.76
C ARG A 32 -24.85 15.56 -10.49
N LEU A 33 -23.74 14.85 -10.29
CA LEU A 33 -23.55 14.01 -9.11
C LEU A 33 -23.62 14.84 -7.83
N ARG A 34 -22.94 16.00 -7.80
CA ARG A 34 -22.97 16.94 -6.67
C ARG A 34 -24.40 17.39 -6.31
N LYS A 35 -25.18 17.83 -7.31
CA LYS A 35 -26.60 18.19 -7.10
C LYS A 35 -27.43 17.00 -6.63
N CYS A 36 -27.13 15.78 -7.12
CA CYS A 36 -27.81 14.59 -6.63
C CYS A 36 -27.54 14.35 -5.14
N CYS A 37 -26.27 14.43 -4.70
CA CYS A 37 -25.91 14.30 -3.30
C CYS A 37 -26.52 15.41 -2.42
N GLN A 38 -26.54 16.65 -2.90
CA GLN A 38 -27.16 17.79 -2.20
C GLN A 38 -28.67 17.60 -2.00
N ALA A 39 -29.35 16.96 -2.95
CA ALA A 39 -30.76 16.59 -2.84
C ALA A 39 -31.00 15.40 -1.89
N GLY A 40 -29.98 14.97 -1.12
CA GLY A 40 -30.09 13.87 -0.16
C GLY A 40 -30.11 12.49 -0.80
N MET A 41 -29.81 12.36 -2.11
CA MET A 41 -29.60 11.04 -2.69
C MET A 41 -28.30 10.46 -2.12
N VAL A 42 -28.45 9.56 -1.17
CA VAL A 42 -27.35 8.83 -0.56
C VAL A 42 -26.60 8.04 -1.62
N LEU A 43 -25.26 8.13 -1.59
CA LEU A 43 -24.40 7.24 -2.36
C LEU A 43 -24.41 5.79 -1.83
N GLY A 44 -25.25 5.47 -0.84
CA GLY A 44 -25.36 4.15 -0.26
C GLY A 44 -26.72 3.87 0.37
N GLY A 45 -27.53 3.05 -0.31
CA GLY A 45 -28.58 2.24 0.32
C GLY A 45 -28.01 1.01 1.04
N ARG A 46 -26.78 1.10 1.55
CA ARG A 46 -26.13 0.09 2.40
C ARG A 46 -25.29 0.87 3.39
N LYS A 47 -25.44 0.53 4.67
CA LYS A 47 -24.70 1.09 5.81
C LYS A 47 -23.24 1.35 5.42
N PHE A 48 -22.69 2.50 5.82
CA PHE A 48 -21.26 2.79 5.78
C PHE A 48 -20.51 1.72 6.60
N LYS A 49 -20.22 0.57 5.98
CA LYS A 49 -19.09 -0.24 6.39
C LYS A 49 -17.90 0.49 5.80
N LYS A 50 -17.05 1.02 6.68
CA LYS A 50 -15.74 1.63 6.39
C LYS A 50 -15.18 1.07 5.08
N PHE A 51 -14.77 1.95 4.17
CA PHE A 51 -14.06 1.58 2.95
C PHE A 51 -12.91 0.63 3.30
N ASN A 52 -13.18 -0.66 3.10
CA ASN A 52 -12.23 -1.65 2.73
C ASN A 52 -12.99 -2.69 1.90
N LYS A 53 -12.36 -3.10 0.80
CA LYS A 53 -12.69 -4.24 -0.09
C LYS A 53 -13.61 -4.02 -1.28
N VAL A 54 -12.95 -3.88 -2.43
CA VAL A 54 -12.99 -4.81 -3.56
C VAL A 54 -13.74 -6.11 -3.23
N LYS A 55 -14.87 -6.32 -3.91
CA LYS A 55 -15.64 -7.57 -3.86
C LYS A 55 -15.10 -8.53 -4.91
N VAL A 56 -14.80 -9.75 -4.52
CA VAL A 56 -15.00 -10.92 -5.40
C VAL A 56 -15.87 -11.93 -4.67
N LEU A 57 -16.88 -12.32 -5.42
CA LEU A 57 -18.02 -13.19 -5.16
C LEU A 57 -17.56 -14.61 -4.80
N ARG A 58 -18.12 -15.16 -3.71
CA ARG A 58 -18.21 -16.61 -3.46
C ARG A 58 -19.26 -17.18 -4.43
N THR A 59 -19.23 -18.41 -4.92
CA THR A 59 -19.41 -19.67 -4.17
C THR A 59 -19.48 -20.85 -5.19
N LEU A 60 -19.23 -22.08 -4.72
CA LEU A 60 -19.51 -23.43 -5.30
C LEU A 60 -18.43 -23.95 -6.28
N ASP A 61 -17.85 -25.17 -6.21
CA ASP A 61 -18.04 -26.44 -5.48
C ASP A 61 -16.65 -27.14 -5.43
N VAL A 62 -16.16 -27.66 -4.30
CA VAL A 62 -16.29 -29.05 -3.79
C VAL A 62 -15.53 -30.11 -4.63
N VAL A 63 -14.40 -30.55 -4.04
CA VAL A 63 -13.88 -31.93 -3.96
C VAL A 63 -13.20 -32.56 -5.19
N ALA A 64 -11.88 -32.78 -5.06
CA ALA A 64 -11.26 -34.03 -5.50
C ALA A 64 -9.98 -34.29 -4.70
N LEU A 65 -9.93 -35.48 -4.10
CA LEU A 65 -8.83 -36.08 -3.37
C LEU A 65 -7.57 -36.25 -4.23
N GLN A 66 -6.39 -36.21 -3.61
CA GLN A 66 -5.30 -37.21 -3.67
C GLN A 66 -3.89 -36.59 -3.58
N GLN A 67 -3.19 -36.93 -2.49
CA GLN A 67 -1.76 -37.23 -2.50
C GLN A 67 -1.52 -38.51 -3.35
N PRO A 68 -0.33 -38.78 -3.95
CA PRO A 68 0.90 -38.93 -3.16
C PRO A 68 2.29 -38.76 -3.87
N VAL A 69 3.33 -38.86 -3.02
CA VAL A 69 4.75 -39.27 -3.26
C VAL A 69 5.80 -38.21 -3.69
N ALA A 70 6.95 -38.34 -3.02
CA ALA A 70 8.11 -37.47 -2.86
C ALA A 70 9.06 -37.33 -4.07
N LEU A 71 9.81 -36.21 -4.10
CA LEU A 71 11.29 -36.13 -4.04
C LEU A 71 11.73 -34.63 -4.05
N PRO A 72 12.91 -34.29 -3.49
CA PRO A 72 13.20 -32.96 -2.93
C PRO A 72 13.79 -32.01 -3.97
N ASN A 73 13.32 -30.77 -3.99
CA ASN A 73 14.00 -29.66 -4.64
C ASN A 73 13.92 -28.43 -3.73
N ASP A 74 15.02 -28.16 -3.02
CA ASP A 74 15.16 -27.17 -1.93
C ASP A 74 14.99 -25.69 -2.36
N SER A 75 14.49 -25.43 -3.57
CA SER A 75 14.38 -24.08 -4.14
C SER A 75 12.95 -23.55 -4.26
N GLN A 76 11.92 -24.34 -3.92
CA GLN A 76 10.51 -23.93 -4.06
C GLN A 76 9.77 -23.72 -2.72
N ALA A 77 10.33 -24.14 -1.59
CA ALA A 77 9.64 -24.07 -0.29
C ALA A 77 9.50 -22.65 0.27
N LEU A 78 10.38 -21.72 -0.11
CA LEU A 78 10.39 -20.35 0.43
C LEU A 78 9.39 -19.41 -0.26
N ALA A 79 8.98 -19.72 -1.50
CA ALA A 79 8.02 -18.89 -2.25
C ALA A 79 6.56 -19.24 -1.94
N GLN A 80 6.25 -20.46 -1.49
CA GLN A 80 4.88 -20.97 -1.32
C GLN A 80 4.23 -20.68 0.04
N ARG A 81 4.91 -19.99 0.97
CA ARG A 81 4.38 -19.78 2.33
C ARG A 81 3.89 -18.37 2.64
N LEU A 82 3.90 -17.44 1.67
CA LEU A 82 3.43 -16.07 1.87
C LEU A 82 2.41 -15.66 0.79
N SER A 83 1.41 -16.51 0.56
CA SER A 83 0.19 -16.12 -0.15
C SER A 83 -0.69 -15.33 0.83
N PHE A 84 -0.52 -14.01 0.88
CA PHE A 84 -1.37 -13.17 1.73
C PHE A 84 -2.79 -13.09 1.15
N SER A 85 -3.67 -13.95 1.63
CA SER A 85 -5.10 -13.85 1.37
C SER A 85 -5.67 -12.71 2.23
N PRO A 86 -6.48 -11.78 1.66
CA PRO A 86 -6.88 -10.56 2.37
C PRO A 86 -7.86 -10.80 3.54
N HIS A 87 -8.17 -12.05 3.88
CA HIS A 87 -9.09 -12.46 4.96
C HIS A 87 -8.44 -13.28 6.08
N GLN A 88 -7.13 -13.54 6.02
CA GLN A 88 -6.43 -14.20 7.12
C GLN A 88 -5.99 -13.13 8.11
N GLU A 89 -6.41 -13.22 9.36
CA GLU A 89 -5.71 -12.52 10.44
C GLU A 89 -4.22 -12.84 10.28
N ILE A 90 -3.37 -11.83 10.37
CA ILE A 90 -1.92 -12.01 10.38
C ILE A 90 -1.61 -12.74 11.68
N GLN A 91 -1.78 -14.05 11.70
CA GLN A 91 -1.15 -14.88 12.71
C GLN A 91 0.32 -14.71 12.41
N PHE A 92 1.02 -13.99 13.31
CA PHE A 92 2.47 -13.95 13.31
C PHE A 92 2.96 -15.37 13.52
N ILE A 93 3.06 -16.13 12.43
CA ILE A 93 3.56 -17.49 12.46
C ILE A 93 5.00 -17.35 12.97
N PRO A 94 5.46 -18.14 13.95
CA PRO A 94 6.82 -18.05 14.51
C PRO A 94 7.97 -17.86 13.50
N PRO A 95 7.92 -18.39 12.25
CA PRO A 95 8.92 -18.12 11.22
C PRO A 95 8.98 -16.67 10.75
N LEU A 96 7.87 -15.93 10.72
CA LEU A 96 7.85 -14.52 10.30
C LEU A 96 8.59 -13.66 11.33
N VAL A 97 8.38 -13.91 12.61
CA VAL A 97 9.08 -13.20 13.70
C VAL A 97 10.59 -13.43 13.58
N GLY A 98 11.03 -14.67 13.34
CA GLY A 98 12.45 -14.98 13.13
C GLY A 98 13.06 -14.29 11.91
N ILE A 99 12.31 -14.19 10.80
CA ILE A 99 12.77 -13.43 9.62
C ILE A 99 12.89 -11.95 9.95
N LEU A 100 11.89 -11.37 10.63
CA LEU A 100 11.89 -9.95 11.00
C LEU A 100 13.04 -9.59 11.95
N GLN A 101 13.35 -10.47 12.91
CA GLN A 101 14.53 -10.33 13.78
C GLN A 101 15.84 -10.43 12.98
N GLY A 102 15.91 -11.35 12.01
CA GLY A 102 17.11 -11.53 11.17
C GLY A 102 17.38 -10.39 10.19
N ILE A 103 16.39 -9.55 9.90
CA ILE A 103 16.53 -8.37 9.04
C ILE A 103 16.54 -7.07 9.85
N GLU A 104 16.73 -7.09 11.16
CA GLU A 104 16.72 -5.86 11.97
C GLU A 104 17.77 -4.85 11.45
N PRO A 105 17.42 -3.58 11.23
CA PRO A 105 18.34 -2.61 10.65
C PRO A 105 19.47 -2.29 11.63
N GLU A 106 20.70 -2.28 11.13
CA GLU A 106 21.87 -1.90 11.92
C GLU A 106 21.79 -0.45 12.38
N VAL A 107 22.23 -0.19 13.61
CA VAL A 107 22.33 1.17 14.15
C VAL A 107 23.41 1.93 13.40
N VAL A 108 23.02 3.02 12.74
CA VAL A 108 23.94 3.88 12.00
C VAL A 108 24.36 5.07 12.85
N TYR A 109 25.67 5.26 13.04
CA TYR A 109 26.22 6.37 13.79
C TYR A 109 26.66 7.53 12.88
N ALA A 110 26.61 8.75 13.42
CA ALA A 110 27.06 9.96 12.73
C ALA A 110 28.58 9.94 12.43
N GLY A 111 29.34 9.14 13.17
CA GLY A 111 30.81 9.08 13.07
C GLY A 111 31.44 10.40 13.54
N TYR A 112 30.95 10.91 14.66
CA TYR A 112 31.40 12.19 15.22
C TYR A 112 32.88 12.11 15.63
N ASP A 113 33.69 13.05 15.12
CA ASP A 113 35.12 13.14 15.40
C ASP A 113 35.38 14.29 16.37
N ASN A 114 35.71 13.93 17.62
CA ASN A 114 36.00 14.89 18.69
C ASN A 114 37.34 15.62 18.51
N THR A 115 38.14 15.28 17.50
CA THR A 115 39.42 15.95 17.21
C THR A 115 39.26 17.19 16.34
N GLN A 116 38.09 17.37 15.73
CA GLN A 116 37.78 18.51 14.87
C GLN A 116 37.10 19.64 15.65
N PRO A 117 37.29 20.92 15.24
CA PRO A 117 36.60 22.03 15.86
C PRO A 117 35.08 21.92 15.65
N GLU A 118 34.34 22.06 16.75
CA GLU A 118 32.87 22.10 16.75
C GLU A 118 32.35 23.33 16.01
N THR A 119 32.14 23.17 14.71
CA THR A 119 31.57 24.20 13.85
C THR A 119 30.20 23.75 13.33
N PRO A 120 29.26 24.69 13.10
CA PRO A 120 27.95 24.36 12.53
C PRO A 120 28.04 23.63 11.18
N SER A 121 29.04 23.97 10.37
CA SER A 121 29.29 23.34 9.07
C SER A 121 29.76 21.88 9.21
N ALA A 122 30.65 21.58 10.17
CA ALA A 122 31.08 20.21 10.45
C ALA A 122 29.91 19.35 10.94
N LEU A 123 29.08 19.88 11.84
CA LEU A 123 27.88 19.21 12.32
C LEU A 123 26.90 18.91 11.18
N LEU A 124 26.56 19.91 10.36
CA LEU A 124 25.67 19.73 9.21
C LEU A 124 26.22 18.70 8.21
N THR A 125 27.53 18.68 8.00
CA THR A 125 28.19 17.69 7.13
C THR A 125 28.05 16.28 7.71
N SER A 126 28.31 16.09 9.00
CA SER A 126 28.15 14.81 9.68
C SER A 126 26.69 14.32 9.65
N LEU A 127 25.72 15.21 9.89
CA LEU A 127 24.29 14.90 9.81
C LEU A 127 23.87 14.52 8.38
N ASN A 128 24.33 15.25 7.36
CA ASN A 128 24.04 14.92 5.97
C ASN A 128 24.60 13.55 5.59
N GLN A 129 25.83 13.25 6.00
CA GLN A 129 26.44 11.94 5.77
C GLN A 129 25.66 10.83 6.49
N LEU A 130 25.20 11.08 7.72
CA LEU A 130 24.34 10.16 8.45
C LEU A 130 23.03 9.90 7.72
N CYS A 131 22.34 10.95 7.25
CA CYS A 131 21.09 10.83 6.49
C CYS A 131 21.27 9.96 5.24
N VAL A 132 22.36 10.16 4.48
CA VAL A 132 22.66 9.33 3.31
C VAL A 132 22.84 7.86 3.70
N ARG A 133 23.61 7.57 4.74
CA ARG A 133 23.82 6.19 5.22
C ARG A 133 22.52 5.57 5.71
N GLN A 134 21.71 6.30 6.49
CA GLN A 134 20.41 5.83 6.95
C GLN A 134 19.46 5.53 5.79
N LEU A 135 19.38 6.39 4.77
CA LEU A 135 18.54 6.14 3.60
C LEU A 135 18.93 4.85 2.88
N LEU A 136 20.22 4.60 2.71
CA LEU A 136 20.71 3.34 2.11
C LEU A 136 20.33 2.13 2.98
N CYS A 137 20.46 2.24 4.30
CA CYS A 137 20.05 1.19 5.24
C CYS A 137 18.55 0.90 5.14
N VAL A 138 17.69 1.94 5.12
CA VAL A 138 16.23 1.79 4.97
C VAL A 138 15.89 1.12 3.65
N VAL A 139 16.49 1.53 2.54
CA VAL A 139 16.25 0.90 1.22
C VAL A 139 16.66 -0.57 1.22
N LYS A 140 17.82 -0.90 1.80
CA LYS A 140 18.31 -2.29 1.90
C LYS A 140 17.42 -3.13 2.81
N TRP A 141 16.99 -2.56 3.92
CA TRP A 141 16.08 -3.16 4.88
C TRP A 141 14.72 -3.47 4.25
N SER A 142 14.10 -2.49 3.58
CA SER A 142 12.82 -2.66 2.89
C SER A 142 12.88 -3.76 1.84
N LYS A 143 13.99 -3.87 1.09
CA LYS A 143 14.21 -4.96 0.12
C LYS A 143 14.34 -6.35 0.75
N SER A 144 14.58 -6.43 2.06
CA SER A 144 14.71 -7.68 2.82
C SER A 144 13.38 -8.10 3.44
N LEU A 145 12.38 -7.22 3.48
CA LEU A 145 11.03 -7.55 3.94
C LEU A 145 10.36 -8.55 2.98
N PRO A 146 9.79 -9.65 3.52
CA PRO A 146 9.06 -10.62 2.70
C PRO A 146 7.90 -9.98 1.94
N GLY A 147 7.89 -10.15 0.61
CA GLY A 147 6.84 -9.61 -0.27
C GLY A 147 7.05 -8.19 -0.76
N PHE A 148 8.00 -7.41 -0.21
CA PHE A 148 8.23 -6.02 -0.63
C PHE A 148 8.64 -5.92 -2.11
N ARG A 149 9.52 -6.81 -2.57
CA ARG A 149 9.98 -6.84 -3.97
C ARG A 149 8.89 -7.24 -4.98
N ASN A 150 7.78 -7.81 -4.50
CA ASN A 150 6.66 -8.22 -5.33
C ASN A 150 5.68 -7.07 -5.60
N LEU A 151 5.83 -5.94 -4.90
CA LEU A 151 5.04 -4.73 -5.12
C LEU A 151 5.47 -4.03 -6.41
N HIS A 152 4.57 -3.25 -7.01
CA HIS A 152 4.92 -2.39 -8.14
C HIS A 152 6.02 -1.40 -7.72
N ILE A 153 6.89 -1.00 -8.66
CA ILE A 153 8.02 -0.11 -8.33
C ILE A 153 7.55 1.23 -7.74
N ASP A 154 6.44 1.76 -8.23
CA ASP A 154 5.85 3.00 -7.70
C ASP A 154 5.37 2.84 -6.26
N ASP A 155 4.82 1.67 -5.91
CA ASP A 155 4.40 1.36 -4.55
C ASP A 155 5.61 1.20 -3.63
N GLN A 156 6.69 0.54 -4.11
CA GLN A 156 7.95 0.43 -3.35
C GLN A 156 8.55 1.81 -3.06
N ILE A 157 8.57 2.71 -4.05
CA ILE A 157 9.05 4.08 -3.89
C ILE A 157 8.16 4.85 -2.91
N THR A 158 6.84 4.76 -3.07
CA THR A 158 5.88 5.45 -2.19
C THR A 158 6.06 5.01 -0.75
N LEU A 159 6.16 3.70 -0.50
CA LEU A 159 6.34 3.18 0.86
C LEU A 159 7.65 3.62 1.51
N ILE A 160 8.74 3.74 0.75
CA ILE A 160 10.02 4.25 1.27
C ILE A 160 9.97 5.76 1.51
N GLN A 161 9.22 6.52 0.70
CA GLN A 161 9.08 7.96 0.89
C GLN A 161 8.27 8.34 2.15
N TYR A 162 7.34 7.47 2.56
CA TYR A 162 6.44 7.70 3.70
C TYR A 162 6.79 6.84 4.94
N SER A 163 7.94 6.15 4.95
CA SER A 163 8.41 5.37 6.10
C SER A 163 9.01 6.23 7.20
#